data_AF-A0A643CJL9-F1
#
_entry.id   AF-A0A643CJL9-F1
#
_cell.length_a   1.000
_cell.length_b   1.000
_cell.length_c   1.000
_cell.angle_alpha   90.00
_cell.angle_beta   90.00
_cell.angle_gamma   90.00
#
_symmetry.space_group_name_H-M   'P 1'
#
loop_
_entity.id
_entity.type
_entity.pdbx_description
1 polymer ?
#
loop_
_entity_poly.entity_id
_entity_poly.type
_entity_poly.pdbx_seq_one_letter_code
_entity_poly.pdbx_strand_id
1 'polypeptide(L)'
;MAGGEAGVTLGQLHLSRQDLNTLDVTKLTPLSHEVISRQATINIGTIGHVAHGQSTVVKAISGVHTVRFKNELERNITIKLGYANAKIYKLDDPSCARPECYRSCGSSTPDEFPTDIPGTKGNFKLVRHVSFVDCPGHDILMATMLNGSAVMDAALLLIVGN
;
A
#
# COMPACT_ATOMS: atom_id res chain seq x y z
N MET A 1 3.33 -17.48 42.89
CA MET A 1 1.94 -17.60 42.41
C MET A 1 1.44 -16.22 42.04
N ALA A 2 0.73 -16.12 40.91
CA ALA A 2 0.28 -14.93 40.17
C ALA A 2 1.41 -14.13 39.51
N GLY A 3 1.48 -13.93 38.20
CA GLY A 3 0.66 -14.32 37.06
C GLY A 3 1.32 -13.63 35.85
N GLY A 4 1.83 -14.38 34.88
CA GLY A 4 1.14 -14.54 33.61
C GLY A 4 1.54 -13.45 32.62
N GLU A 5 2.65 -13.68 31.91
CA GLU A 5 3.03 -12.94 30.71
C GLU A 5 1.90 -13.00 29.68
N ALA A 6 1.25 -11.86 29.44
CA ALA A 6 0.37 -11.68 28.30
C ALA A 6 0.81 -10.41 27.59
N GLY A 7 1.92 -10.54 26.83
CA GLY A 7 2.32 -9.59 25.79
C GLY A 7 1.31 -9.60 24.63
N VAL A 8 0.04 -9.32 24.92
CA VAL A 8 -0.96 -9.00 23.92
C VAL A 8 -0.66 -7.55 23.53
N THR A 9 -0.03 -7.34 22.38
CA THR A 9 -0.17 -6.03 21.73
C THR A 9 -1.67 -5.87 21.50
N LEU A 10 -2.30 -4.94 22.23
CA LEU A 10 -3.66 -4.46 21.98
C LEU A 10 -3.68 -3.90 20.55
N GLY A 11 -3.78 -4.80 19.58
CA GLY A 11 -3.82 -4.51 18.18
C GLY A 11 -5.15 -3.84 17.88
N GLN A 12 -5.10 -2.80 17.04
CA GLN A 12 -6.29 -2.13 16.53
C GLN A 12 -7.30 -3.17 16.04
N LEU A 13 -8.58 -3.04 16.42
CA LEU A 13 -9.65 -4.02 16.15
C LEU A 13 -9.80 -4.45 14.67
N HIS A 14 -9.29 -3.64 13.74
CA HIS A 14 -9.38 -3.84 12.30
C HIS A 14 -8.22 -4.64 11.69
N LEU A 15 -7.21 -5.00 12.49
CA LEU A 15 -6.02 -5.74 12.06
C LEU A 15 -6.04 -7.16 12.60
N SER A 16 -5.44 -8.10 11.85
CA SER A 16 -5.23 -9.45 12.34
C SER A 16 -4.42 -9.46 13.65
N ARG A 17 -4.89 -10.30 14.58
CA ARG A 17 -4.27 -10.49 15.88
C ARG A 17 -3.02 -11.34 15.72
N GLN A 18 -1.87 -10.79 16.09
CA GLN A 18 -0.63 -11.56 16.24
C GLN A 18 -0.49 -11.93 17.71
N ASP A 19 -0.69 -13.20 18.03
CA ASP A 19 -0.40 -13.73 19.35
C ASP A 19 1.04 -14.26 19.35
N LEU A 20 1.95 -13.56 20.04
CA LEU A 20 3.39 -13.88 20.05
C LEU A 20 3.70 -15.29 20.59
N ASN A 21 2.78 -15.85 21.39
CA ASN A 21 2.93 -17.16 22.00
C ASN A 21 2.63 -18.32 21.05
N THR A 22 1.87 -18.08 19.98
CA THR A 22 1.47 -19.10 18.99
C THR A 22 2.14 -18.91 17.63
N LEU A 23 2.92 -17.84 17.49
CA LEU A 23 3.58 -17.44 16.25
C LEU A 23 4.81 -18.32 15.98
N ASP A 24 4.76 -19.14 14.93
CA ASP A 24 5.90 -19.96 14.49
C ASP A 24 6.75 -19.18 13.46
N VAL A 25 7.87 -18.62 13.94
CA VAL A 25 8.78 -17.77 13.14
C VAL A 25 9.33 -18.49 11.91
N THR A 26 9.41 -19.83 11.92
CA THR A 26 9.97 -20.61 10.82
C THR A 26 9.05 -20.71 9.61
N LYS A 27 7.74 -20.53 9.80
CA LYS A 27 6.72 -20.61 8.73
C LYS A 27 6.26 -19.25 8.23
N LEU A 28 6.68 -18.18 8.90
CA LEU A 28 6.35 -16.82 8.52
C LEU A 28 7.06 -16.45 7.23
N THR A 29 6.26 -16.15 6.22
CA THR A 29 6.73 -15.54 4.98
C THR A 29 6.16 -14.13 4.88
N PRO A 30 6.75 -13.24 4.05
CA PRO A 30 6.15 -11.93 3.79
C PRO A 30 4.72 -11.99 3.22
N LEU A 31 4.29 -13.17 2.76
CA LEU A 31 2.94 -13.40 2.24
C LEU A 31 1.97 -13.96 3.28
N SER A 32 2.38 -14.15 4.53
CA SER A 32 1.46 -14.57 5.59
C SER A 32 0.49 -13.44 5.92
N HIS A 33 -0.78 -13.81 6.18
CA HIS A 33 -1.85 -12.85 6.45
C HIS A 33 -1.52 -11.93 7.64
N GLU A 34 -0.90 -12.50 8.67
CA GLU A 34 -0.46 -11.79 9.87
C GLU A 34 0.54 -10.67 9.58
N VAL A 35 1.43 -10.87 8.61
CA VAL A 35 2.45 -9.87 8.22
C VAL A 35 1.83 -8.83 7.30
N ILE A 36 1.10 -9.27 6.27
CA ILE A 36 0.47 -8.40 5.27
C ILE A 36 -0.50 -7.40 5.93
N SER A 37 -1.25 -7.86 6.93
CA SER A 37 -2.21 -7.03 7.67
C SER A 37 -1.58 -5.73 8.22
N ARG A 38 -0.35 -5.83 8.73
CA ARG A 38 0.32 -4.76 9.49
C ARG A 38 1.34 -3.98 8.68
N GLN A 39 2.07 -4.65 7.79
CA GLN A 39 3.23 -4.07 7.13
C GLN A 39 3.17 -4.27 5.62
N ALA A 40 3.60 -3.24 4.88
CA ALA A 40 3.80 -3.34 3.44
C ALA A 40 5.02 -4.23 3.14
N THR A 41 4.86 -5.16 2.21
CA THR A 41 5.84 -6.21 1.94
C THR A 41 6.66 -5.95 0.68
N ILE A 42 6.23 -4.98 -0.13
CA ILE A 42 6.89 -4.59 -1.38
C ILE A 42 6.80 -3.08 -1.58
N ASN A 43 7.89 -2.48 -2.05
CA ASN A 43 7.95 -1.08 -2.44
C ASN A 43 7.83 -0.94 -3.96
N ILE A 44 6.81 -0.18 -4.40
CA ILE A 44 6.53 0.10 -5.80
C ILE A 44 6.82 1.57 -6.07
N GLY A 45 7.82 1.85 -6.88
CA GLY A 45 8.14 3.19 -7.36
C GLY A 45 7.18 3.69 -8.42
N THR A 46 6.92 4.99 -8.45
CA THR A 46 6.32 5.66 -9.61
C THR A 46 7.35 6.57 -10.26
N ILE A 47 7.57 6.38 -11.56
CA ILE A 47 8.59 7.05 -12.37
C ILE A 47 7.94 7.62 -13.63
N GLY A 48 8.44 8.72 -14.15
CA GLY A 48 7.84 9.46 -15.27
C GLY A 48 8.31 10.91 -15.33
N HIS A 49 7.89 11.64 -16.35
CA HIS A 49 8.24 13.05 -16.53
C HIS A 49 7.38 13.96 -15.64
N VAL A 50 7.78 15.23 -15.53
CA VAL A 50 7.01 16.25 -14.81
C VAL A 50 5.59 16.35 -15.39
N ALA A 51 4.60 16.58 -14.53
CA ALA A 51 3.19 16.69 -14.89
C ALA A 51 2.53 15.42 -15.50
N HIS A 52 3.20 14.26 -15.47
CA HIS A 52 2.57 12.99 -15.89
C HIS A 52 1.56 12.41 -14.87
N GLY A 53 1.38 13.05 -13.71
CA GLY A 53 0.38 12.65 -12.73
C GLY A 53 0.79 11.49 -11.81
N GLN A 54 2.09 11.28 -11.57
CA GLN A 54 2.62 10.25 -10.64
C GLN A 54 1.92 10.29 -9.27
N SER A 55 1.99 11.44 -8.58
CA SER A 55 1.37 11.62 -7.27
C SER A 55 -0.15 11.48 -7.30
N THR A 56 -0.79 11.83 -8.43
CA THR A 56 -2.25 11.66 -8.62
C THR A 56 -2.63 10.19 -8.70
N VAL A 57 -1.85 9.37 -9.43
CA VAL A 57 -2.07 7.93 -9.50
C VAL A 57 -1.81 7.25 -8.16
N VAL A 58 -0.74 7.63 -7.46
CA VAL A 58 -0.47 7.12 -6.10
C VAL A 58 -1.62 7.46 -5.15
N LYS A 59 -2.16 8.69 -5.21
CA LYS A 59 -3.32 9.10 -4.41
C LYS A 59 -4.58 8.32 -4.78
N ALA A 60 -4.82 8.04 -6.06
CA ALA A 60 -5.99 7.29 -6.51
C ALA A 60 -5.96 5.83 -6.00
N ILE A 61 -4.77 5.21 -5.94
CA ILE A 61 -4.61 3.82 -5.49
C ILE A 61 -4.63 3.72 -3.96
N SER A 62 -3.87 4.57 -3.28
CA SER A 62 -3.66 4.49 -1.83
C SER A 62 -4.66 5.31 -1.00
N GLY A 63 -5.32 6.30 -1.60
CA GLY A 63 -6.09 7.32 -0.89
C GLY A 63 -5.23 8.32 -0.11
N VAL A 64 -3.91 8.16 -0.09
CA VAL A 64 -2.98 9.02 0.67
C VAL A 64 -2.33 10.05 -0.25
N HIS A 65 -2.32 11.30 0.18
CA HIS A 65 -1.57 12.35 -0.51
C HIS A 65 -0.10 12.33 -0.07
N THR A 66 0.80 12.16 -1.05
CA THR A 66 2.25 12.06 -0.83
C THR A 66 2.93 13.40 -0.62
N VAL A 67 2.37 14.48 -1.19
CA VAL A 67 2.87 15.84 -1.05
C VAL A 67 2.50 16.38 0.33
N ARG A 68 3.50 16.62 1.18
CA ARG A 68 3.29 17.01 2.59
C ARG A 68 3.95 18.34 2.96
N PHE A 69 4.92 18.81 2.18
CA PHE A 69 5.69 19.99 2.54
C PHE A 69 5.10 21.25 1.89
N LYS A 70 5.10 22.37 2.64
CA LYS A 70 4.59 23.67 2.14
C LYS A 70 5.25 24.09 0.83
N ASN A 71 6.57 23.97 0.75
CA ASN A 71 7.33 24.31 -0.47
C ASN A 71 6.94 23.45 -1.68
N GLU A 72 6.51 22.20 -1.46
CA GLU A 72 6.03 21.32 -2.53
C GLU A 72 4.62 21.71 -2.98
N LEU A 73 3.75 22.07 -2.03
CA LEU A 73 2.39 22.55 -2.30
C LEU A 73 2.41 23.90 -3.04
N GLU A 74 3.27 24.83 -2.63
CA GLU A 74 3.40 26.14 -3.27
C GLU A 74 3.93 26.05 -4.70
N ARG A 75 4.82 25.09 -4.97
CA ARG A 75 5.47 24.92 -6.28
C ARG A 75 4.79 23.87 -7.15
N ASN A 76 3.82 23.13 -6.62
CA ASN A 76 3.16 21.99 -7.27
C ASN A 76 4.15 20.97 -7.86
N ILE A 77 5.27 20.74 -7.16
CA ILE A 77 6.28 19.74 -7.52
C ILE A 77 6.60 18.85 -6.33
N THR A 78 6.84 17.57 -6.59
CA THR A 78 7.40 16.62 -5.62
C THR A 78 8.89 16.93 -5.49
N ILE A 79 9.38 17.21 -4.27
CA ILE A 79 10.81 17.52 -4.03
C ILE A 79 11.47 16.36 -3.27
N LYS A 80 10.77 15.85 -2.27
CA LYS A 80 11.19 14.70 -1.46
C LYS A 80 10.48 13.44 -1.92
N LEU A 81 11.05 12.28 -1.59
CA LEU A 81 10.39 11.00 -1.81
C LEU A 81 9.11 10.94 -0.99
N GLY A 82 7.99 10.74 -1.67
CA GLY A 82 6.69 10.52 -1.06
C GLY A 82 6.47 9.03 -0.75
N TYR A 83 5.78 8.74 0.34
CA TYR A 83 5.43 7.37 0.73
C TYR A 83 3.93 7.25 0.96
N ALA A 84 3.33 6.22 0.38
CA ALA A 84 1.92 5.92 0.56
C ALA A 84 1.65 4.42 0.61
N ASN A 85 1.02 3.96 1.69
CA ASN A 85 0.67 2.55 1.86
C ASN A 85 -0.72 2.26 1.30
N ALA A 86 -0.86 1.13 0.61
CA ALA A 86 -2.13 0.67 0.06
C ALA A 86 -2.31 -0.83 0.29
N LYS A 87 -3.53 -1.22 0.67
CA LYS A 87 -3.94 -2.61 0.77
C LYS A 87 -4.67 -3.02 -0.52
N ILE A 88 -4.25 -4.15 -1.10
CA ILE A 88 -4.83 -4.74 -2.31
C ILE A 88 -5.72 -5.89 -1.87
N TYR A 89 -6.98 -5.80 -2.25
CA TYR A 89 -8.00 -6.78 -1.95
C TYR A 89 -8.43 -7.51 -3.21
N LYS A 90 -8.82 -8.76 -3.03
CA LYS A 90 -9.43 -9.58 -4.07
C LYS A 90 -10.74 -10.14 -3.57
N LEU A 91 -11.73 -10.17 -4.44
CA LEU A 91 -12.98 -10.88 -4.21
C LEU A 91 -12.80 -12.38 -4.45
N ASP A 92 -13.29 -13.19 -3.51
CA ASP A 92 -13.24 -14.67 -3.60
C ASP A 92 -14.27 -15.29 -4.55
N ASP A 93 -15.24 -14.51 -5.01
CA ASP A 93 -16.32 -14.98 -5.88
C ASP A 93 -15.83 -15.15 -7.34
N PRO A 94 -15.90 -16.36 -7.92
CA PRO A 94 -15.54 -16.60 -9.31
C PRO A 94 -16.50 -15.93 -10.31
N SER A 95 -17.66 -15.44 -9.87
CA SER A 95 -18.60 -14.71 -10.72
C SER A 95 -18.07 -13.35 -11.18
N CYS A 96 -17.07 -12.79 -10.50
CA CYS A 96 -16.51 -11.48 -10.84
C CYS A 96 -15.24 -11.63 -11.68
N ALA A 97 -15.29 -11.13 -12.93
CA ALA A 97 -14.15 -11.16 -13.83
C ALA A 97 -13.08 -10.13 -13.44
N ARG A 98 -11.84 -10.37 -13.86
CA ARG A 98 -10.79 -9.34 -13.82
C ARG A 98 -11.17 -8.23 -14.82
N PRO A 99 -11.06 -6.93 -14.48
CA PRO A 99 -10.37 -6.34 -13.32
C PRO A 99 -11.24 -6.01 -12.10
N GLU A 100 -12.57 -6.08 -12.20
CA GLU A 100 -13.51 -5.61 -11.15
C GLU A 100 -13.39 -6.38 -9.82
N CYS A 101 -12.82 -7.58 -9.85
CA CYS A 101 -12.57 -8.38 -8.66
C CYS A 101 -11.41 -7.88 -7.77
N TYR A 102 -10.68 -6.85 -8.20
CA TYR A 102 -9.62 -6.23 -7.40
C TYR A 102 -10.00 -4.82 -6.95
N ARG A 103 -9.64 -4.49 -5.72
CA ARG A 103 -9.82 -3.15 -5.17
C ARG A 103 -8.61 -2.76 -4.33
N SER A 104 -8.17 -1.52 -4.46
CA SER A 104 -7.18 -0.92 -3.58
C SER A 104 -7.85 0.02 -2.60
N CYS A 105 -7.47 -0.07 -1.32
CA CYS A 105 -7.92 0.85 -0.28
C CYS A 105 -6.72 1.32 0.54
N GLY A 106 -6.91 2.42 1.28
CA GLY A 106 -5.90 2.91 2.21
C GLY A 106 -5.63 1.94 3.37
N SER A 107 -4.52 2.14 4.08
CA SER A 107 -4.10 1.23 5.16
C SER A 107 -5.07 1.14 6.35
N SER A 108 -6.00 2.09 6.49
CA SER A 108 -6.98 2.12 7.58
C SER A 108 -8.14 1.14 7.41
N THR A 109 -8.32 0.54 6.23
CA THR A 109 -9.41 -0.42 6.01
C THR A 109 -9.11 -1.78 6.67
N PRO A 110 -10.15 -2.46 7.17
CA PRO A 110 -10.00 -3.79 7.75
C PRO A 110 -9.51 -4.82 6.72
N ASP A 111 -9.00 -5.95 7.19
CA ASP A 111 -8.44 -7.00 6.32
C ASP A 111 -9.53 -7.73 5.51
N GLU A 112 -10.77 -7.74 6.00
CA GLU A 112 -11.94 -8.22 5.27
C GLU A 112 -13.09 -7.20 5.37
N PHE A 113 -13.77 -6.96 4.24
CA PHE A 113 -14.96 -6.11 4.21
C PHE A 113 -15.97 -6.60 3.15
N PRO A 114 -17.28 -6.33 3.33
CA PRO A 114 -18.32 -6.80 2.40
C PRO A 114 -18.20 -6.13 1.02
N THR A 115 -18.66 -6.81 -0.02
CA THR A 115 -18.68 -6.23 -1.38
C THR A 115 -19.82 -5.23 -1.59
N ASP A 116 -19.49 -4.12 -2.25
CA ASP A 116 -20.49 -3.16 -2.74
C ASP A 116 -21.00 -3.49 -4.16
N ILE A 117 -20.49 -4.55 -4.78
CA ILE A 117 -20.82 -4.91 -6.17
C ILE A 117 -22.16 -5.67 -6.17
N PRO A 118 -23.18 -5.17 -6.90
CA PRO A 118 -24.47 -5.83 -6.98
C PRO A 118 -24.34 -7.16 -7.72
N GLY A 119 -24.79 -8.25 -7.08
CA GLY A 119 -24.81 -9.60 -7.67
C GLY A 119 -23.70 -10.53 -7.20
N THR A 120 -22.67 -10.04 -6.51
CA THR A 120 -21.62 -10.88 -5.93
C THR A 120 -21.91 -11.23 -4.48
N LYS A 121 -21.67 -12.49 -4.10
CA LYS A 121 -21.80 -12.95 -2.71
C LYS A 121 -20.41 -13.32 -2.19
N GLY A 122 -19.68 -12.31 -1.71
CA GLY A 122 -18.36 -12.53 -1.13
C GLY A 122 -17.88 -11.33 -0.33
N ASN A 123 -16.77 -11.53 0.38
CA ASN A 123 -16.03 -10.45 1.02
C ASN A 123 -14.76 -10.17 0.22
N PHE A 124 -14.33 -8.92 0.23
CA PHE A 124 -12.99 -8.57 -0.21
C PHE A 124 -12.00 -9.06 0.83
N LYS A 125 -11.06 -9.92 0.41
CA LYS A 125 -9.96 -10.40 1.27
C LYS A 125 -8.65 -9.72 0.90
N LEU A 126 -7.88 -9.37 1.93
CA LEU A 126 -6.56 -8.79 1.76
C LEU A 126 -5.61 -9.80 1.11
N VAL A 127 -5.09 -9.45 -0.06
CA VAL A 127 -4.12 -10.27 -0.80
C VAL A 127 -2.70 -9.78 -0.54
N ARG A 128 -2.49 -8.46 -0.60
CA ARG A 128 -1.17 -7.84 -0.39
C ARG A 128 -1.29 -6.45 0.17
N HIS A 129 -0.24 -6.02 0.84
CA HIS A 129 -0.04 -4.67 1.32
C HIS A 129 1.21 -4.14 0.66
N VAL A 130 1.06 -3.07 -0.08
CA VAL A 130 2.12 -2.46 -0.89
C VAL A 130 2.40 -1.05 -0.39
N SER A 131 3.65 -0.63 -0.54
CA SER A 131 4.08 0.73 -0.26
C SER A 131 4.48 1.38 -1.57
N PHE A 132 3.89 2.52 -1.89
CA PHE A 132 4.25 3.32 -3.04
C PHE A 132 5.32 4.32 -2.67
N VAL A 133 6.37 4.38 -3.50
CA VAL A 133 7.43 5.37 -3.44
C VAL A 133 7.20 6.34 -4.61
N ASP A 134 6.77 7.55 -4.27
CA ASP A 134 6.51 8.63 -5.22
C ASP A 134 7.82 9.40 -5.48
N CYS A 135 8.36 9.25 -6.69
CA CYS A 135 9.59 9.91 -7.11
C CYS A 135 9.33 11.19 -7.89
N PRO A 136 10.21 12.20 -7.73
CA PRO A 136 10.11 13.41 -8.52
C PRO A 136 10.45 13.16 -9.99
N GLY A 137 9.60 13.62 -10.91
CA GLY A 137 9.82 13.55 -12.36
C GLY A 137 10.56 14.74 -12.98
N HIS A 138 10.98 15.73 -12.17
CA HIS A 138 11.70 16.91 -12.64
C HIS A 138 13.20 16.60 -12.82
N ASP A 139 13.79 17.02 -13.94
CA ASP A 139 15.21 16.84 -14.28
C ASP A 139 16.19 17.39 -13.22
N ILE A 140 15.89 18.53 -12.60
CA ILE A 140 16.68 19.10 -11.50
C ILE A 140 16.75 18.14 -10.29
N LEU A 141 15.78 17.25 -10.12
CA LEU A 141 15.63 16.36 -8.96
C LEU A 141 16.03 14.91 -9.26
N MET A 142 16.81 14.67 -10.32
CA MET A 142 17.33 13.35 -10.68
C MET A 142 18.08 12.66 -9.54
N ALA A 143 18.82 13.41 -8.72
CA ALA A 143 19.52 12.84 -7.56
C ALA A 143 18.55 12.20 -6.56
N THR A 144 17.40 12.85 -6.31
CA THR A 144 16.36 12.31 -5.42
C THR A 144 15.68 11.09 -6.05
N MET A 145 15.42 11.12 -7.36
CA MET A 145 14.87 9.96 -8.08
C MET A 145 15.81 8.75 -8.01
N LEU A 146 17.11 8.93 -8.21
CA LEU A 146 18.12 7.85 -8.12
C LEU A 146 18.16 7.25 -6.71
N ASN A 147 18.11 8.09 -5.67
CA ASN A 147 18.01 7.62 -4.29
C ASN A 147 16.73 6.83 -4.04
N GLY A 148 15.61 7.23 -4.64
CA GLY A 148 14.35 6.49 -4.58
C GLY A 148 14.44 5.12 -5.24
N SER A 149 15.12 5.03 -6.39
CA SER A 149 15.30 3.77 -7.13
C SER A 149 16.04 2.70 -6.34
N ALA A 150 16.91 3.08 -5.40
CA ALA A 150 17.63 2.13 -4.56
C ALA A 150 16.73 1.43 -3.51
N VAL A 151 15.55 1.99 -3.22
CA VAL A 151 14.62 1.50 -2.20
C VAL A 151 13.47 0.67 -2.81
N MET A 152 13.29 0.75 -4.12
CA MET A 152 12.18 0.14 -4.84
C MET A 152 12.45 -1.31 -5.21
N ASP A 153 11.45 -2.18 -5.03
CA ASP A 153 11.48 -3.56 -5.52
C ASP A 153 10.90 -3.65 -6.95
N ALA A 154 9.95 -2.78 -7.27
CA ALA A 154 9.30 -2.68 -8.57
C ALA A 154 9.05 -1.21 -8.93
N ALA A 155 8.83 -0.92 -10.22
CA ALA A 155 8.55 0.44 -10.69
C ALA A 155 7.39 0.48 -11.70
N LEU A 156 6.63 1.56 -11.64
CA LEU A 156 5.59 1.94 -12.60
C LEU A 156 6.09 3.14 -13.40
N LEU A 157 6.25 2.96 -14.71
CA LEU A 157 6.60 4.04 -15.63
C LEU A 157 5.32 4.70 -16.16
N LEU A 158 5.09 5.95 -15.79
CA LEU A 158 3.96 6.76 -16.25
C LEU A 158 4.36 7.59 -17.48
N ILE A 159 3.65 7.35 -18.58
CA ILE A 159 3.79 8.06 -19.85
C ILE A 159 2.43 8.65 -20.19
N VAL A 160 2.37 9.96 -20.42
CA VAL A 160 1.18 10.64 -20.93
C VAL A 160 1.12 10.45 -22.44
N GLY A 161 -0.03 10.01 -22.95
CA GLY A 161 -0.24 9.74 -24.39
C GLY A 161 -0.80 10.90 -25.21
N ASN A 162 -0.82 12.12 -24.66
CA ASN A 162 -1.27 13.33 -25.33
C ASN A 162 -0.20 13.88 -26.28
#